data_AF-A0A6A7LHZ3-F1
#
_entry.id   AF-A0A6A7LHZ3-F1
#
_cell.length_a   1.000
_cell.length_b   1.000
_cell.length_c   1.000
_cell.angle_alpha   90.00
_cell.angle_beta   90.00
_cell.angle_gamma   90.00
#
_symmetry.space_group_name_H-M   'P 1'
#
loop_
_entity.id
_entity.type
_entity.pdbx_description
1 polymer ?
#
loop_
_entity_poly.entity_id
_entity_poly.type
_entity_poly.pdbx_seq_one_letter_code
_entity_poly.pdbx_strand_id
1 'polypeptide(L)' 'MIESVAEKEKTFPSVPYEINAHLKRFGKESWEVDYNLFGYCDMCNSRIDEFGYCACGGAAD' A
#
# COMPACT_ATOMS: atom_id res chain seq x y z
N MET A 1 -20.68 10.41 -23.57
CA MET A 1 -20.94 10.53 -22.13
C MET A 1 -21.30 9.13 -21.67
N ILE A 2 -20.40 8.28 -21.21
CA ILE A 2 -19.30 8.45 -20.25
C ILE A 2 -18.18 7.49 -20.66
N GLU A 3 -16.95 7.97 -20.53
CA GLU A 3 -15.75 7.34 -21.04
C GLU A 3 -15.44 6.02 -20.33
N SER A 4 -15.19 5.00 -21.14
CA SER A 4 -14.58 3.74 -20.75
C SER A 4 -13.21 4.02 -20.12
N VAL A 5 -13.13 4.05 -18.79
CA VAL A 5 -11.84 4.02 -18.10
C VAL A 5 -11.36 2.57 -18.15
N ALA A 6 -10.65 2.27 -19.23
CA ALA A 6 -9.86 1.08 -19.38
C ALA A 6 -8.95 0.95 -18.14
N GLU A 7 -9.28 -0.03 -17.30
CA GLU A 7 -8.41 -0.57 -16.27
C GLU A 7 -7.15 -1.05 -16.99
N LYS A 8 -6.15 -0.17 -17.11
CA LYS A 8 -4.86 -0.51 -17.69
C LYS A 8 -4.28 -1.61 -16.82
N GLU A 9 -4.31 -2.84 -17.33
CA GLU A 9 -3.49 -3.95 -16.87
C GLU A 9 -2.08 -3.42 -16.63
N LYS A 10 -1.74 -3.26 -15.36
CA LYS A 10 -0.42 -2.85 -14.90
C LYS A 10 0.48 -4.06 -15.12
N THR A 11 0.96 -4.25 -16.36
CA THR A 11 2.11 -5.11 -16.63
C THR A 11 3.33 -4.46 -15.99
N PHE A 12 3.53 -4.73 -14.71
CA PHE A 12 4.82 -4.52 -14.07
C PHE A 12 5.76 -5.60 -14.61
N PRO A 13 6.99 -5.26 -15.03
CA PRO A 13 7.98 -6.29 -15.33
C PRO A 13 8.14 -7.16 -14.09
N SER A 14 7.87 -8.46 -14.20
CA SER A 14 7.93 -9.39 -13.08
C SER A 14 9.35 -9.37 -12.51
N VAL A 15 9.52 -8.93 -11.26
CA VAL A 15 10.81 -8.91 -10.59
C VAL A 15 11.30 -10.36 -10.48
N PRO A 16 12.50 -10.71 -11.00
CA PRO A 16 13.03 -12.07 -10.92
C PRO A 16 13.03 -12.57 -9.48
N TYR A 17 12.58 -13.82 -9.27
CA TYR A 17 12.42 -14.40 -7.94
C TYR A 17 13.71 -14.35 -7.10
N GLU A 18 14.87 -14.49 -7.74
CA GLU A 18 16.17 -14.45 -7.07
C GLU A 18 16.41 -13.14 -6.32
N ILE A 19 16.00 -12.00 -6.89
CA ILE A 19 16.19 -10.66 -6.32
C ILE A 19 14.92 -10.09 -5.67
N ASN A 20 13.79 -10.81 -5.73
CA ASN A 20 12.55 -10.38 -5.11
C ASN A 20 12.56 -10.62 -3.59
N ALA A 21 13.29 -9.76 -2.88
CA ALA A 21 13.43 -9.83 -1.43
C ALA A 21 12.12 -9.58 -0.69
N HIS A 22 11.21 -8.80 -1.26
CA HIS A 22 9.91 -8.52 -0.66
C HIS A 22 9.03 -9.77 -0.67
N LEU A 23 8.90 -10.42 -1.83
CA LEU A 23 8.17 -11.69 -1.94
C LEU A 23 8.77 -12.77 -1.02
N LYS A 24 10.10 -12.92 -0.98
CA LYS A 24 10.77 -13.89 -0.11
C LYS A 24 10.52 -13.65 1.39
N ARG A 25 10.39 -12.40 1.83
CA ARG A 25 10.24 -12.04 3.24
C ARG A 25 8.77 -12.01 3.68
N PHE A 26 7.89 -11.48 2.85
CA PHE A 26 6.50 -11.18 3.21
C PHE A 26 5.47 -12.08 2.52
N GLY A 27 5.89 -12.93 1.57
CA GLY A 27 4.99 -13.82 0.82
C GLY A 27 4.07 -13.12 -0.18
N LYS A 28 4.27 -11.82 -0.41
CA LYS A 28 3.49 -10.97 -1.33
C LYS A 28 4.40 -10.02 -2.08
N GLU A 29 3.97 -9.58 -3.27
CA GLU A 29 4.70 -8.58 -4.04
C GLU A 29 4.62 -7.19 -3.40
N SER A 30 5.62 -6.35 -3.64
CA SER A 30 5.68 -5.00 -3.05
C SER A 30 4.50 -4.12 -3.45
N TRP A 31 3.93 -4.34 -4.63
CA TRP A 31 2.78 -3.58 -5.13
C TRP A 31 1.43 -4.09 -4.63
N GLU A 32 1.38 -5.29 -4.06
CA GLU A 32 0.17 -5.82 -3.41
C GLU A 32 0.00 -5.25 -2.00
N VAL A 33 0.96 -4.47 -1.51
CA VAL A 33 0.87 -3.81 -0.20
C VAL A 33 0.03 -2.54 -0.34
N ASP A 34 -1.19 -2.59 0.17
CA ASP A 34 -2.03 -1.40 0.31
C ASP A 34 -1.63 -0.60 1.55
N TYR A 35 -0.80 0.42 1.33
CA TYR A 35 -0.38 1.32 2.39
C TYR A 35 -1.40 2.43 2.71
N ASN A 36 -2.50 2.54 1.96
CA ASN A 36 -3.56 3.53 2.20
C ASN A 36 -4.80 2.90 2.85
N LEU A 37 -4.78 1.60 3.14
CA LEU A 37 -5.90 0.86 3.71
C LEU A 37 -6.49 1.51 4.98
N PHE A 38 -5.63 2.05 5.83
CA PHE A 38 -6.01 2.68 7.11
C PHE A 38 -6.06 4.22 7.04
N GLY A 39 -5.67 4.81 5.92
CA GLY A 39 -5.69 6.26 5.71
C GLY A 39 -4.58 7.05 6.39
N TYR A 40 -4.84 8.35 6.58
CA TYR A 40 -3.93 9.33 7.17
C TYR A 40 -4.59 9.95 8.39
N CYS A 41 -3.80 10.25 9.42
CA CYS A 41 -4.29 10.90 10.63
C CYS A 41 -4.60 12.38 10.35
N ASP A 42 -5.80 12.82 10.70
CA ASP A 42 -6.24 14.22 10.49
C ASP A 42 -5.41 15.25 11.28
N MET A 43 -4.78 14.83 12.38
CA MET A 43 -4.02 15.73 13.25
C MET A 43 -2.60 15.98 12.76
N CYS A 44 -1.88 14.92 12.38
CA CYS A 44 -0.46 14.99 12.01
C CYS A 44 -0.18 14.67 10.55
N ASN A 45 -1.22 14.35 9.77
CA ASN A 45 -1.15 13.93 8.38
C ASN A 45 -0.14 12.80 8.13
N SER A 46 0.15 12.00 9.16
CA SER A 46 0.99 10.80 9.04
C SER A 46 0.12 9.59 8.74
N ARG A 47 0.69 8.62 8.02
CA ARG A 47 0.03 7.36 7.71
C ARG A 47 -0.37 6.63 9.00
N ILE A 48 -1.60 6.11 9.02
CA ILE A 48 -2.09 5.23 10.09
C ILE A 48 -1.58 3.82 9.82
N ASP A 49 -1.03 3.18 10.84
CA ASP A 49 -0.49 1.83 10.77
C ASP A 49 -1.59 0.75 10.90
N GLU A 50 -1.22 -0.52 10.72
CA GLU A 50 -2.14 -1.66 10.82
C GLU A 50 -2.79 -1.87 12.19
N PHE A 51 -2.21 -1.30 13.25
CA PHE A 51 -2.76 -1.27 14.61
C PHE A 51 -3.64 -0.03 14.88
N GLY A 52 -3.82 0.86 13.90
CA GLY A 52 -4.64 2.07 14.05
C GLY A 52 -3.92 3.25 14.70
N TYR A 53 -2.58 3.26 14.75
CA TYR A 53 -1.81 4.35 15.34
C TYR A 53 -1.12 5.22 14.28
N CYS A 54 -1.00 6.51 14.59
CA CYS A 54 -0.15 7.46 13.85
C CYS A 54 1.24 7.59 14.50
N ALA A 55 2.20 8.18 13.77
CA ALA A 55 3.48 8.64 14.32
C ALA A 55 3.37 9.66 15.46
N CYS A 56 2.19 10.30 15.60
CA CYS A 56 1.88 11.24 16.66
C CYS A 56 1.42 10.59 17.98
N GLY A 57 1.23 9.26 18.02
CA GLY A 57 0.70 8.55 19.18
C GLY A 57 -0.79 8.79 19.44
N GLY A 58 -1.46 9.62 18.63
CA GLY A 58 -2.92 9.68 18.59
C GLY A 58 -3.46 8.37 18.06
N ALA A 59 -4.34 7.73 18.82
CA ALA A 59 -5.22 6.71 18.24
C ALA A 59 -6.01 7.40 17.12
N ALA A 60 -6.02 6.82 15.93
CA ALA A 60 -7.05 7.17 14.96
C ALA A 60 -8.37 6.61 15.54
N ASP A 61 -9.08 7.44 16.31
CA ASP A 61 -10.38 7.13 16.90
C ASP A 61 -11.46 7.02 15.81
#